data_AF-A0A9D4BU08-F1
#
_entry.id   AF-A0A9D4BU08-F1
#
_cell.length_a   1.000
_cell.length_b   1.000
_cell.length_c   1.000
_cell.angle_alpha   90.00
_cell.angle_beta   90.00
_cell.angle_gamma   90.00
#
_symmetry.space_group_name_H-M   'P 1'
#
loop_
_entity.id
_entity.type
_entity.pdbx_description
1 polymer ?
#
loop_
_entity_poly.entity_id
_entity_poly.type
_entity_poly.pdbx_seq_one_letter_code
_entity_poly.pdbx_strand_id
1 'polypeptide(L)'
;MEFTCMLLVCLAFSATEGKLVPKSCNEIQYVERAGWNADNAIKTTPLRRTPVKYFYVHHTAGYDCNSKESCKKSVKDIQRDHMRLEWTDIAYSFLVDDYGTVYEGRGWDNVGSHTKGVNFVSFGAAVVGNYTKKLPTEAAISAMKKVIQCGIDLGKIANTYELKGHRDAKATKTICPGDPLYNEIKKWDNFPNKLDPCGNLSWIERVEWTSAKIETKPIKHPVSKVFVYHSNNLCVDCANYTECRDLVKKHNWTALENDFALHFIIDGLGLVYDMRGYSRDPNVSGWMDEGRLPIKADNDKAYGIAFIGKSQTKMQVETFEILLKCGVQRGYLVKNYQVLNSSFNTNDPKEVCNNGLLINEIMQKYGTPEKEESFTIPEASGDTSHCNFQEDTCDWYADEAKNGWKRHRGAADEAGMTGPLKDADNNINGYYFLADASKHIDGKIKLSSALYPLTEVQRYYCLKFWYHMYGKDVKSLSIWIHVYSLTKLFYGERKNVLTITGNKGPKWLLQALTIDIETIWAPKVN
;
A
#
# COMPACT_ATOMS: atom_id res chain seq x y z
N MET A 1 27.17 57.86 -35.13
CA MET A 1 26.75 56.54 -34.60
C MET A 1 26.00 56.80 -33.31
N GLU A 2 24.68 56.80 -33.44
CA GLU A 2 23.73 57.13 -32.37
C GLU A 2 23.64 55.97 -31.37
N PHE A 3 23.55 56.32 -30.09
CA PHE A 3 23.29 55.39 -28.98
C PHE A 3 21.78 55.25 -28.80
N THR A 4 21.23 54.06 -29.09
CA THR A 4 19.85 53.71 -28.74
C THR A 4 19.85 52.98 -27.39
N CYS A 5 19.34 53.66 -26.37
CA CYS A 5 19.10 53.12 -25.04
C CYS A 5 17.74 52.39 -25.03
N MET A 6 17.72 51.06 -24.98
CA MET A 6 16.47 50.30 -24.81
C MET A 6 16.13 50.20 -23.33
N LEU A 7 15.09 50.93 -22.92
CA LEU A 7 14.46 50.85 -21.61
C LEU A 7 13.60 49.57 -21.57
N LEU A 8 14.03 48.55 -20.83
CA LEU A 8 13.26 47.32 -20.63
C LEU A 8 12.36 47.52 -19.41
N VAL A 9 11.10 47.88 -19.66
CA VAL A 9 10.04 47.94 -18.63
C VAL A 9 9.65 46.51 -18.28
N CYS A 10 10.14 45.99 -17.15
CA CYS A 10 9.63 44.77 -16.55
C CYS A 10 8.24 45.04 -15.96
N LEU A 11 7.19 44.71 -16.72
CA LEU A 11 5.86 44.47 -16.16
C LEU A 11 5.94 43.20 -15.32
N ALA A 12 5.95 43.36 -14.00
CA ALA A 12 5.81 42.25 -13.07
C ALA A 12 4.37 41.72 -13.14
N PHE A 13 4.14 40.67 -13.93
CA PHE A 13 3.00 39.79 -13.69
C PHE A 13 3.30 38.98 -12.43
N SER A 14 2.56 39.26 -11.35
CA SER A 14 2.43 38.33 -10.24
C SER A 14 1.70 37.10 -10.76
N ALA A 15 2.47 36.11 -11.22
CA ALA A 15 1.96 34.74 -11.30
C ALA A 15 1.88 34.23 -9.86
N THR A 16 0.68 34.17 -9.31
CA THR A 16 0.44 33.33 -8.14
C THR A 16 0.77 31.90 -8.55
N GLU A 17 1.91 31.37 -8.10
CA GLU A 17 2.17 29.93 -8.14
C GLU A 17 1.04 29.25 -7.36
N GLY A 18 0.06 28.73 -8.08
CA GLY A 18 -0.96 27.87 -7.51
C GLY A 18 -0.25 26.67 -6.91
N LYS A 19 -0.26 26.54 -5.59
CA LYS A 19 0.15 25.29 -4.93
C LYS A 19 -0.60 24.15 -5.62
N LEU A 20 0.12 23.23 -6.23
CA LEU A 20 -0.45 22.00 -6.79
C LEU A 20 -1.16 21.26 -5.64
N VAL A 21 -2.49 21.29 -5.63
CA VAL A 21 -3.31 20.53 -4.69
C VAL A 21 -3.25 19.06 -5.11
N PRO A 22 -2.89 18.12 -4.20
CA PRO A 22 -2.85 16.70 -4.53
C PRO A 22 -4.18 16.22 -5.13
N LYS A 23 -4.12 15.33 -6.12
CA LYS A 23 -5.30 14.82 -6.83
C LYS A 23 -6.36 14.25 -5.88
N SER A 24 -5.94 13.54 -4.82
CA SER A 24 -6.83 12.98 -3.79
C SER A 24 -7.67 14.03 -3.06
N CYS A 25 -7.15 15.24 -2.88
CA CYS A 25 -7.88 16.35 -2.26
C CYS A 25 -8.92 16.95 -3.20
N ASN A 26 -8.71 16.87 -4.53
CA ASN A 26 -9.67 17.35 -5.53
C ASN A 26 -10.89 16.42 -5.69
N GLU A 27 -10.80 15.19 -5.19
CA GLU A 27 -11.89 14.19 -5.26
C GLU A 27 -12.85 14.25 -4.06
N ILE A 28 -12.66 15.23 -3.17
CA ILE A 28 -13.47 15.47 -1.98
C ILE A 28 -14.48 16.58 -2.26
N GLN A 29 -15.74 16.37 -1.90
CA GLN A 29 -16.72 17.46 -1.79
C GLN A 29 -16.42 18.28 -0.54
N TYR A 30 -15.40 19.14 -0.62
CA TYR A 30 -14.86 19.89 0.52
C TYR A 30 -15.56 21.24 0.67
N VAL A 31 -16.06 21.53 1.87
CA VAL A 31 -16.69 22.79 2.24
C VAL A 31 -15.85 23.46 3.31
N GLU A 32 -15.14 24.51 2.92
CA GLU A 32 -14.40 25.38 3.84
C GLU A 32 -15.31 26.01 4.89
N ARG A 33 -14.72 26.51 5.98
CA ARG A 33 -15.45 27.17 7.08
C ARG A 33 -16.47 28.22 6.63
N ALA A 34 -16.11 29.08 5.68
CA ALA A 34 -17.02 30.09 5.14
C ALA A 34 -18.22 29.45 4.42
N GLY A 35 -18.01 28.33 3.72
CA GLY A 35 -19.02 27.62 2.95
C GLY A 35 -20.14 27.02 3.80
N TRP A 36 -19.91 26.76 5.09
CA TRP A 36 -20.95 26.33 6.04
C TRP A 36 -21.37 27.41 7.05
N ASN A 37 -20.97 28.67 6.82
CA ASN A 37 -21.25 29.82 7.68
C ASN A 37 -20.72 29.64 9.11
N ALA A 38 -19.48 29.15 9.26
CA ALA A 38 -18.81 29.01 10.54
C ALA A 38 -18.68 30.33 11.29
N ASP A 39 -18.95 30.30 12.59
CA ASP A 39 -18.56 31.39 13.49
C ASP A 39 -17.02 31.41 13.64
N ASN A 40 -16.44 32.57 13.95
CA ASN A 40 -15.00 32.69 14.17
C ASN A 40 -14.59 31.90 15.43
N ALA A 41 -13.46 31.19 15.34
CA ALA A 41 -12.89 30.54 16.52
C ALA A 41 -12.49 31.60 17.56
N ILE A 42 -12.86 31.39 18.82
CA ILE A 42 -12.46 32.25 19.95
C ILE A 42 -10.93 32.24 20.10
N LYS A 43 -10.33 31.06 19.91
CA LYS A 43 -8.88 30.85 19.96
C LYS A 43 -8.50 29.61 19.16
N THR A 44 -7.44 29.74 18.36
CA THR A 44 -6.81 28.62 17.68
C THR A 44 -5.50 28.25 18.36
N THR A 45 -5.11 26.98 18.26
CA THR A 45 -3.80 26.49 18.70
C THR A 45 -3.16 25.77 17.54
N PRO A 46 -2.01 26.24 17.01
CA PRO A 46 -1.36 25.62 15.87
C PRO A 46 -0.94 24.18 16.15
N LEU A 47 -1.20 23.28 15.20
CA LEU A 47 -0.74 21.90 15.26
C LEU A 47 0.73 21.84 14.81
N ARG A 48 1.65 21.88 15.77
CA ARG A 48 3.10 22.02 15.51
C ARG A 48 3.82 20.74 15.07
N ARG A 49 3.14 19.58 15.05
CA ARG A 49 3.76 18.27 14.80
C ARG A 49 2.98 17.48 13.76
N THR A 50 3.30 17.71 12.50
CA THR A 50 2.86 16.88 11.36
C THR A 50 4.05 16.11 10.73
N PRO A 51 3.80 15.01 10.00
CA PRO A 51 2.57 14.23 10.01
C PRO A 51 2.18 13.69 11.40
N VAL A 52 0.87 13.70 11.70
CA VAL A 52 0.30 13.11 12.90
C VAL A 52 0.32 11.58 12.84
N LYS A 53 0.35 10.91 14.00
CA LYS A 53 0.43 9.44 14.09
C LYS A 53 -0.92 8.75 14.26
N TYR A 54 -1.99 9.49 14.56
CA TYR A 54 -3.29 8.92 14.85
C TYR A 54 -4.39 9.65 14.10
N PHE A 55 -5.39 8.89 13.66
CA PHE A 55 -6.64 9.44 13.12
C PHE A 55 -7.82 8.83 13.87
N TYR A 56 -8.63 9.68 14.50
CA TYR A 56 -9.78 9.26 15.29
C TYR A 56 -11.09 9.46 14.54
N VAL A 57 -11.87 8.39 14.40
CA VAL A 57 -13.22 8.42 13.84
C VAL A 57 -14.25 8.58 14.94
N HIS A 58 -15.15 9.54 14.72
CA HIS A 58 -16.25 9.90 15.61
C HIS A 58 -17.59 9.80 14.90
N HIS A 59 -18.66 9.80 15.70
CA HIS A 59 -19.97 10.26 15.26
C HIS A 59 -20.37 11.51 16.06
N THR A 60 -21.38 12.25 15.62
CA THR A 60 -21.91 13.40 16.37
C THR A 60 -23.00 13.03 17.36
N ALA A 61 -23.56 11.81 17.26
CA ALA A 61 -24.55 11.18 18.15
C ALA A 61 -25.92 11.89 18.23
N GLY A 62 -25.97 13.13 18.71
CA GLY A 62 -27.20 13.89 18.96
C GLY A 62 -27.66 14.73 17.77
N TYR A 63 -26.83 14.87 16.75
CA TYR A 63 -27.12 15.63 15.54
C TYR A 63 -27.31 14.68 14.38
N ASP A 64 -28.34 14.93 13.58
CA ASP A 64 -28.64 14.20 12.36
C ASP A 64 -29.01 15.21 11.26
N CYS A 65 -29.11 14.76 10.03
CA CYS A 65 -29.57 15.55 8.91
C CYS A 65 -30.18 14.67 7.82
N ASN A 66 -30.98 15.28 6.95
CA ASN A 66 -31.77 14.60 5.92
C ASN A 66 -31.76 15.34 4.57
N SER A 67 -30.85 16.31 4.42
CA SER A 67 -30.54 17.03 3.19
C SER A 67 -29.16 17.68 3.35
N LYS A 68 -28.47 18.00 2.25
CA LYS A 68 -27.17 18.72 2.32
C LYS A 68 -27.27 20.03 3.12
N GLU A 69 -28.36 20.79 2.91
CA GLU A 69 -28.57 22.05 3.61
C GLU A 69 -28.83 21.86 5.12
N SER A 70 -29.62 20.84 5.49
CA SER A 70 -29.81 20.49 6.91
C SER A 70 -28.54 19.93 7.55
N CYS A 71 -27.66 19.24 6.80
CA CYS A 71 -26.36 18.81 7.30
C CYS A 71 -25.43 19.99 7.58
N LYS A 72 -25.35 20.96 6.67
CA LYS A 72 -24.64 22.22 6.88
C LYS A 72 -25.14 22.96 8.11
N LYS A 73 -26.48 23.03 8.31
CA LYS A 73 -27.07 23.58 9.54
C LYS A 73 -26.65 22.79 10.79
N SER A 74 -26.69 21.45 10.75
CA SER A 74 -26.29 20.60 11.87
C SER A 74 -24.82 20.81 12.24
N VAL A 75 -23.91 20.98 11.27
CA VAL A 75 -22.49 21.33 11.54
C VAL A 75 -22.37 22.66 12.26
N LYS A 76 -23.15 23.68 11.86
CA LYS A 76 -23.19 24.98 12.54
C LYS A 76 -23.74 24.88 13.96
N ASP A 77 -24.79 24.09 14.17
CA ASP A 77 -25.38 23.89 15.50
C ASP A 77 -24.38 23.15 16.43
N ILE A 78 -23.64 22.17 15.92
CA ILE A 78 -22.55 21.51 16.65
C ILE A 78 -21.48 22.52 17.09
N GLN A 79 -21.07 23.44 16.22
CA GLN A 79 -20.09 24.47 16.57
C GLN A 79 -20.61 25.35 17.72
N ARG A 80 -21.84 25.84 17.60
CA ARG A 80 -22.46 26.72 18.60
C ARG A 80 -22.61 26.05 19.95
N ASP A 81 -23.02 24.78 19.96
CA ASP A 81 -23.15 24.02 21.20
C ASP A 81 -21.80 23.77 21.86
N HIS A 82 -20.74 23.46 21.09
CA HIS A 82 -19.38 23.36 21.62
C HIS A 82 -18.88 24.69 22.20
N MET A 83 -19.12 25.82 21.52
CA MET A 83 -18.70 27.14 22.01
C MET A 83 -19.49 27.58 23.24
N ARG A 84 -20.77 27.17 23.38
CA ARG A 84 -21.56 27.36 24.61
C ARG A 84 -21.02 26.55 25.78
N LEU A 85 -20.32 25.44 25.51
CA LEU A 85 -19.57 24.65 26.50
C LEU A 85 -18.15 25.20 26.75
N GLU A 86 -17.92 26.47 26.41
CA GLU A 86 -16.64 27.19 26.56
C GLU A 86 -15.48 26.61 25.75
N TRP A 87 -15.77 25.84 24.70
CA TRP A 87 -14.73 25.41 23.76
C TRP A 87 -14.40 26.53 22.81
N THR A 88 -13.16 26.57 22.35
CA THR A 88 -12.68 27.67 21.51
C THR A 88 -13.22 27.65 20.09
N ASP A 89 -13.74 26.49 19.66
CA ASP A 89 -14.37 26.22 18.36
C ASP A 89 -14.98 24.80 18.37
N ILE A 90 -15.62 24.38 17.27
CA ILE A 90 -16.02 22.99 17.02
C ILE A 90 -14.88 22.01 17.30
N ALA A 91 -15.17 20.85 17.92
CA ALA A 91 -14.10 19.95 18.39
C ALA A 91 -13.28 19.27 17.30
N TYR A 92 -13.93 18.94 16.19
CA TYR A 92 -13.36 18.04 15.19
C TYR A 92 -12.49 18.80 14.18
N SER A 93 -11.50 18.12 13.63
CA SER A 93 -10.71 18.63 12.50
C SER A 93 -11.59 18.71 11.26
N PHE A 94 -12.42 17.68 11.04
CA PHE A 94 -13.36 17.57 9.92
C PHE A 94 -14.69 16.97 10.36
N LEU A 95 -15.75 17.23 9.60
CA LEU A 95 -17.04 16.55 9.73
C LEU A 95 -17.46 16.01 8.37
N VAL A 96 -18.16 14.88 8.36
CA VAL A 96 -18.64 14.22 7.13
C VAL A 96 -20.13 13.96 7.25
N ASP A 97 -20.93 14.37 6.26
CA ASP A 97 -22.35 14.03 6.23
C ASP A 97 -22.67 12.77 5.42
N ASP A 98 -23.91 12.28 5.56
CA ASP A 98 -24.42 11.11 4.84
C ASP A 98 -24.59 11.32 3.31
N TYR A 99 -24.22 12.50 2.78
CA TYR A 99 -24.13 12.76 1.35
C TYR A 99 -22.69 12.76 0.83
N GLY A 100 -21.70 12.49 1.71
CA GLY A 100 -20.28 12.49 1.38
C GLY A 100 -19.64 13.89 1.33
N THR A 101 -20.31 14.91 1.86
CA THR A 101 -19.75 16.27 1.98
C THR A 101 -18.81 16.31 3.18
N VAL A 102 -17.60 16.84 3.00
CA VAL A 102 -16.60 17.04 4.04
C VAL A 102 -16.58 18.51 4.44
N TYR A 103 -16.95 18.82 5.68
CA TYR A 103 -16.91 20.16 6.23
C TYR A 103 -15.61 20.37 7.00
N GLU A 104 -14.92 21.46 6.70
CA GLU A 104 -13.76 21.89 7.47
C GLU A 104 -14.19 22.32 8.88
N GLY A 105 -13.75 21.59 9.90
CA GLY A 105 -13.88 22.01 11.29
C GLY A 105 -12.70 22.91 11.66
N ARG A 106 -11.80 22.42 12.52
CA ARG A 106 -10.55 23.12 12.83
C ARG A 106 -9.48 23.02 11.73
N GLY A 107 -9.69 22.15 10.75
CA GLY A 107 -8.82 22.00 9.58
C GLY A 107 -7.48 21.32 9.89
N TRP A 108 -6.56 21.42 8.94
CA TRP A 108 -5.28 20.71 8.96
C TRP A 108 -4.21 21.33 9.88
N ASP A 109 -4.37 22.60 10.23
CA ASP A 109 -3.29 23.39 10.86
C ASP A 109 -3.54 23.69 12.34
N ASN A 110 -4.67 23.26 12.90
CA ASN A 110 -5.06 23.56 14.28
C ASN A 110 -5.36 22.30 15.09
N VAL A 111 -5.04 22.36 16.38
CA VAL A 111 -5.31 21.31 17.36
C VAL A 111 -6.82 21.17 17.63
N GLY A 112 -7.31 19.93 17.56
CA GLY A 112 -8.69 19.55 17.88
C GLY A 112 -9.06 19.62 19.36
N SER A 113 -10.33 19.39 19.66
CA SER A 113 -10.85 19.11 21.02
C SER A 113 -11.68 17.83 21.04
N HIS A 114 -11.45 16.91 20.10
CA HIS A 114 -12.29 15.73 19.86
C HIS A 114 -11.97 14.53 20.76
N THR A 115 -10.70 14.33 21.15
CA THR A 115 -10.27 13.15 21.91
C THR A 115 -9.25 13.53 22.98
N LYS A 116 -9.66 13.41 24.24
CA LYS A 116 -8.83 13.78 25.40
C LYS A 116 -7.49 13.04 25.37
N GLY A 117 -6.39 13.77 25.59
CA GLY A 117 -5.04 13.22 25.70
C GLY A 117 -4.27 13.06 24.37
N VAL A 118 -4.94 13.15 23.21
CA VAL A 118 -4.30 12.88 21.90
C VAL A 118 -4.54 13.98 20.85
N ASN A 119 -5.29 15.03 21.17
CA ASN A 119 -5.60 16.14 20.24
C ASN A 119 -4.35 16.79 19.59
N PHE A 120 -3.21 16.86 20.28
CA PHE A 120 -1.97 17.48 19.76
C PHE A 120 -1.18 16.61 18.78
N VAL A 121 -1.56 15.34 18.62
CA VAL A 121 -0.83 14.33 17.84
C VAL A 121 -1.76 13.54 16.93
N SER A 122 -2.98 14.06 16.69
CA SER A 122 -4.01 13.41 15.90
C SER A 122 -4.90 14.40 15.17
N PHE A 123 -5.57 13.92 14.13
CA PHE A 123 -6.79 14.54 13.62
C PHE A 123 -7.99 13.70 14.04
N GLY A 124 -9.14 14.36 14.15
CA GLY A 124 -10.40 13.71 14.46
C GLY A 124 -11.48 14.15 13.49
N ALA A 125 -12.16 13.17 12.88
CA ALA A 125 -13.27 13.44 11.97
C ALA A 125 -14.54 12.77 12.46
N ALA A 126 -15.65 13.51 12.45
CA ALA A 126 -16.96 13.01 12.91
C ALA A 126 -17.92 12.83 11.75
N VAL A 127 -18.58 11.66 11.67
CA VAL A 127 -19.73 11.49 10.80
C VAL A 127 -20.97 12.09 11.47
N VAL A 128 -21.67 12.99 10.78
CA VAL A 128 -22.89 13.66 11.27
C VAL A 128 -24.01 12.64 11.33
N GLY A 129 -24.38 12.21 12.53
CA GLY A 129 -25.43 11.23 12.75
C GLY A 129 -25.23 10.41 14.03
N ASN A 130 -26.19 9.52 14.29
CA ASN A 130 -26.11 8.50 15.33
C ASN A 130 -25.92 7.10 14.74
N TYR A 131 -24.71 6.57 14.89
CA TYR A 131 -24.34 5.26 14.35
C TYR A 131 -24.22 4.18 15.42
N THR A 132 -25.00 4.29 16.51
CA THR A 132 -25.10 3.22 17.52
C THR A 132 -25.88 2.01 17.01
N LYS A 133 -26.80 2.20 16.04
CA LYS A 133 -27.68 1.15 15.51
C LYS A 133 -27.76 1.07 13.98
N LYS A 134 -27.31 2.11 13.28
CA LYS A 134 -27.24 2.14 11.81
C LYS A 134 -25.79 2.39 11.35
N LEU A 135 -25.44 1.90 10.17
CA LEU A 135 -24.18 2.24 9.50
C LEU A 135 -24.34 3.59 8.76
N PRO A 136 -23.29 4.42 8.63
CA PRO A 136 -23.33 5.53 7.69
C PRO A 136 -23.53 5.07 6.25
N THR A 137 -23.90 6.01 5.40
CA THR A 137 -23.94 5.77 3.95
C THR A 137 -22.56 5.46 3.39
N GLU A 138 -22.53 4.78 2.23
CA GLU A 138 -21.29 4.54 1.48
C GLU A 138 -20.61 5.85 1.07
N ALA A 139 -21.40 6.89 0.79
CA ALA A 139 -20.90 8.23 0.49
C ALA A 139 -20.10 8.82 1.67
N ALA A 140 -20.64 8.75 2.89
CA ALA A 140 -19.93 9.18 4.10
C ALA A 140 -18.65 8.36 4.36
N ILE A 141 -18.73 7.04 4.22
CA ILE A 141 -17.58 6.14 4.39
C ILE A 141 -16.48 6.47 3.37
N SER A 142 -16.85 6.66 2.10
CA SER A 142 -15.93 7.03 1.02
C SER A 142 -15.29 8.39 1.28
N ALA A 143 -16.07 9.40 1.67
CA ALA A 143 -15.57 10.73 1.99
C ALA A 143 -14.60 10.72 3.19
N MET A 144 -14.86 9.91 4.21
CA MET A 144 -13.94 9.72 5.34
C MET A 144 -12.59 9.13 4.90
N LYS A 145 -12.60 8.10 4.04
CA LYS A 145 -11.37 7.52 3.48
C LYS A 145 -10.61 8.53 2.63
N LYS A 146 -11.32 9.30 1.79
CA LYS A 146 -10.71 10.33 0.94
C LYS A 146 -10.07 11.47 1.74
N VAL A 147 -10.72 11.94 2.81
CA VAL A 147 -10.10 12.99 3.65
C VAL A 147 -8.85 12.48 4.37
N ILE A 148 -8.82 11.20 4.78
CA ILE A 148 -7.60 10.57 5.32
C ILE A 148 -6.50 10.53 4.26
N GLN A 149 -6.82 10.07 3.04
CA GLN A 149 -5.85 10.00 1.95
C GLN A 149 -5.29 11.38 1.57
N CYS A 150 -6.17 12.39 1.43
CA CYS A 150 -5.74 13.77 1.21
C CYS A 150 -4.80 14.26 2.32
N GLY A 151 -5.09 13.93 3.59
CA GLY A 151 -4.19 14.25 4.70
C GLY A 151 -2.83 13.56 4.61
N ILE A 152 -2.76 12.33 4.10
CA ILE A 152 -1.50 11.62 3.84
C ILE A 152 -0.70 12.33 2.74
N ASP A 153 -1.35 12.65 1.63
CA ASP A 153 -0.71 13.27 0.45
C ASP A 153 -0.23 14.69 0.75
N LEU A 154 -0.93 15.41 1.63
CA LEU A 154 -0.50 16.71 2.15
C LEU A 154 0.63 16.62 3.19
N GLY A 155 1.08 15.42 3.56
CA GLY A 155 2.06 15.20 4.64
C GLY A 155 1.54 15.57 6.04
N LYS A 156 0.22 15.71 6.20
CA LYS A 156 -0.45 16.02 7.46
C LYS A 156 -0.67 14.77 8.31
N ILE A 157 -0.89 13.62 7.68
CA ILE A 157 -1.06 12.30 8.31
C ILE A 157 0.10 11.40 7.89
N ALA A 158 0.66 10.61 8.82
CA ALA A 158 1.73 9.68 8.48
C ALA A 158 1.16 8.51 7.66
N ASN A 159 1.89 7.99 6.67
CA ASN A 159 1.47 6.78 5.96
C ASN A 159 1.28 5.56 6.90
N THR A 160 2.03 5.51 8.00
CA THR A 160 1.92 4.51 9.08
C THR A 160 1.03 4.96 10.24
N TYR A 161 0.08 5.88 10.02
CA TYR A 161 -0.84 6.30 11.08
C TYR A 161 -1.59 5.10 11.66
N GLU A 162 -2.05 5.18 12.90
CA GLU A 162 -3.01 4.22 13.45
C GLU A 162 -4.43 4.80 13.34
N LEU A 163 -5.33 4.06 12.69
CA LEU A 163 -6.76 4.36 12.66
C LEU A 163 -7.40 3.89 13.96
N LYS A 164 -8.21 4.75 14.59
CA LYS A 164 -8.88 4.45 15.86
C LYS A 164 -10.31 4.97 15.85
N GLY A 165 -11.21 4.27 16.53
CA GLY A 165 -12.46 4.86 16.98
C GLY A 165 -12.24 5.70 18.23
N HIS A 166 -13.10 6.69 18.50
CA HIS A 166 -13.03 7.46 19.75
C HIS A 166 -12.97 6.57 21.00
N ARG A 167 -13.72 5.46 21.01
CA ARG A 167 -13.70 4.47 22.10
C ARG A 167 -12.35 3.81 22.37
N ASP A 168 -11.39 3.87 21.44
CA ASP A 168 -10.05 3.30 21.62
C ASP A 168 -9.11 4.23 22.41
N ALA A 169 -9.51 5.48 22.67
CA ALA A 169 -8.72 6.40 23.48
C ALA A 169 -8.78 6.06 24.97
N LYS A 170 -7.60 5.77 25.55
CA LYS A 170 -7.45 5.40 26.97
C LYS A 170 -8.04 6.40 27.95
N ALA A 171 -8.06 7.69 27.60
CA ALA A 171 -8.51 8.77 28.48
C ALA A 171 -10.04 9.01 28.48
N THR A 172 -10.80 8.24 27.70
CA THR A 172 -12.25 8.46 27.49
C THR A 172 -13.00 7.13 27.48
N LYS A 173 -14.06 7.04 28.29
CA LYS A 173 -15.04 5.95 28.19
C LYS A 173 -16.23 6.45 27.37
N THR A 174 -16.41 5.91 26.16
CA THR A 174 -17.46 6.35 25.25
C THR A 174 -17.86 5.22 24.30
N ILE A 175 -19.11 5.24 23.82
CA ILE A 175 -19.57 4.35 22.74
C ILE A 175 -19.25 4.93 21.35
N CYS A 176 -18.80 6.17 21.23
CA CYS A 176 -18.42 6.79 19.96
C CYS A 176 -17.33 5.95 19.25
N PRO A 177 -17.40 5.68 17.93
CA PRO A 177 -18.32 6.22 16.92
C PRO A 177 -19.63 5.43 16.72
N GLY A 178 -20.03 4.60 17.69
CA GLY A 178 -21.17 3.68 17.58
C GLY A 178 -20.78 2.32 16.98
N ASP A 179 -21.51 1.25 17.33
CA ASP A 179 -21.07 -0.13 17.05
C ASP A 179 -20.99 -0.46 15.54
N PRO A 180 -22.03 -0.19 14.72
CA PRO A 180 -21.94 -0.35 13.27
C PRO A 180 -20.74 0.36 12.62
N LEU A 181 -20.55 1.66 12.90
CA LEU A 181 -19.44 2.42 12.33
C LEU A 181 -18.08 1.94 12.87
N TYR A 182 -18.00 1.59 14.15
CA TYR A 182 -16.78 1.04 14.73
C TYR A 182 -16.39 -0.32 14.10
N ASN A 183 -17.37 -1.18 13.85
CA ASN A 183 -17.15 -2.46 13.18
C ASN A 183 -16.76 -2.29 11.71
N GLU A 184 -17.21 -1.22 11.06
CA GLU A 184 -16.79 -0.89 9.71
C GLU A 184 -15.32 -0.42 9.66
N ILE A 185 -14.90 0.50 10.54
CA ILE A 185 -13.52 1.00 10.53
C ILE A 185 -12.48 -0.08 10.87
N LYS A 186 -12.86 -1.15 11.58
CA LYS A 186 -12.00 -2.33 11.81
C LYS A 186 -11.53 -3.01 10.52
N LYS A 187 -12.27 -2.83 9.44
CA LYS A 187 -11.97 -3.42 8.13
C LYS A 187 -11.01 -2.53 7.31
N TRP A 188 -10.85 -1.27 7.70
CA TRP A 188 -10.07 -0.29 6.95
C TRP A 188 -8.57 -0.52 7.20
N ASP A 189 -7.75 0.04 6.30
CA ASP A 189 -6.31 -0.01 6.46
C ASP A 189 -5.87 0.77 7.70
N ASN A 190 -4.74 0.35 8.26
CA ASN A 190 -4.13 0.93 9.46
C ASN A 190 -4.99 0.83 10.75
N PHE A 191 -6.07 0.05 10.77
CA PHE A 191 -6.72 -0.35 12.01
C PHE A 191 -5.92 -1.48 12.71
N PRO A 192 -5.52 -1.34 13.99
CA PRO A 192 -4.77 -2.38 14.70
C PRO A 192 -5.56 -3.69 14.82
N ASN A 193 -4.92 -4.85 14.56
CA ASN A 193 -5.55 -6.18 14.56
C ASN A 193 -6.70 -6.33 13.56
N LYS A 194 -6.50 -5.84 12.32
CA LYS A 194 -7.40 -6.08 11.18
C LYS A 194 -7.90 -7.54 11.23
N LEU A 195 -9.23 -7.72 11.28
CA LEU A 195 -9.88 -9.04 11.28
C LEU A 195 -9.22 -9.88 10.19
N ASP A 196 -8.69 -11.06 10.55
CA ASP A 196 -8.04 -11.95 9.58
C ASP A 196 -9.05 -12.31 8.48
N PRO A 197 -8.93 -11.76 7.26
CA PRO A 197 -9.88 -12.04 6.19
C PRO A 197 -9.89 -13.52 5.84
N CYS A 198 -8.81 -14.27 6.11
CA CYS A 198 -8.76 -15.71 5.92
C CYS A 198 -9.73 -16.50 6.82
N GLY A 199 -10.17 -15.95 7.96
CA GLY A 199 -11.05 -16.62 8.92
C GLY A 199 -12.51 -16.72 8.48
N ASN A 200 -12.90 -16.01 7.40
CA ASN A 200 -14.29 -15.96 6.92
C ASN A 200 -14.55 -16.92 5.73
N LEU A 201 -13.57 -17.71 5.30
CA LEU A 201 -13.75 -18.69 4.22
C LEU A 201 -14.30 -20.01 4.76
N SER A 202 -15.37 -20.50 4.14
CA SER A 202 -15.97 -21.81 4.42
C SER A 202 -15.32 -22.88 3.55
N TRP A 203 -14.31 -23.56 4.10
CA TRP A 203 -13.55 -24.61 3.41
C TRP A 203 -14.26 -25.96 3.47
N ILE A 204 -14.29 -26.67 2.35
CA ILE A 204 -14.65 -28.09 2.28
C ILE A 204 -13.38 -28.88 2.01
N GLU A 205 -12.96 -29.64 3.02
CA GLU A 205 -11.75 -30.44 2.92
C GLU A 205 -11.91 -31.60 1.95
N ARG A 206 -10.80 -32.02 1.34
CA ARG A 206 -10.81 -33.10 0.34
C ARG A 206 -11.41 -34.41 0.84
N VAL A 207 -11.19 -34.73 2.10
CA VAL A 207 -11.71 -35.95 2.72
C VAL A 207 -13.24 -35.98 2.79
N GLU A 208 -13.89 -34.82 2.70
CA GLU A 208 -15.35 -34.70 2.76
C GLU A 208 -16.01 -34.94 1.40
N TRP A 209 -15.27 -34.74 0.30
CA TRP A 209 -15.80 -34.85 -1.05
C TRP A 209 -15.11 -35.90 -1.94
N THR A 210 -14.02 -36.54 -1.49
CA THR A 210 -13.35 -37.64 -2.23
C THR A 210 -13.16 -38.91 -1.40
N SER A 211 -13.09 -40.07 -2.06
CA SER A 211 -12.83 -41.37 -1.43
C SER A 211 -11.36 -41.82 -1.50
N ALA A 212 -10.44 -40.99 -2.03
CA ALA A 212 -9.07 -41.38 -2.35
C ALA A 212 -8.02 -40.62 -1.51
N LYS A 213 -7.09 -41.34 -0.87
CA LYS A 213 -5.89 -40.78 -0.25
C LYS A 213 -4.79 -40.68 -1.32
N ILE A 214 -4.61 -39.50 -1.91
CA ILE A 214 -3.56 -39.23 -2.90
C ILE A 214 -2.54 -38.24 -2.29
N GLU A 215 -1.26 -38.48 -2.55
CA GLU A 215 -0.16 -37.61 -2.13
C GLU A 215 -0.21 -36.26 -2.86
N THR A 216 -0.26 -35.17 -2.10
CA THR A 216 -0.28 -33.81 -2.66
C THR A 216 1.12 -33.34 -3.01
N LYS A 217 1.32 -32.85 -4.24
CA LYS A 217 2.46 -31.97 -4.54
C LYS A 217 2.09 -30.53 -4.18
N PRO A 218 2.75 -29.90 -3.20
CA PRO A 218 2.49 -28.51 -2.85
C PRO A 218 2.88 -27.59 -4.01
N ILE A 219 2.05 -26.61 -4.31
CA ILE A 219 2.39 -25.54 -5.26
C ILE A 219 3.53 -24.72 -4.66
N LYS A 220 4.46 -24.27 -5.51
CA LYS A 220 5.54 -23.39 -5.08
C LYS A 220 5.01 -21.97 -4.95
N HIS A 221 5.16 -21.40 -3.77
CA HIS A 221 4.71 -20.04 -3.47
C HIS A 221 5.88 -19.06 -3.50
N PRO A 222 5.64 -17.77 -3.82
CA PRO A 222 4.37 -17.17 -4.24
C PRO A 222 4.11 -17.26 -5.76
N VAL A 223 2.84 -17.42 -6.18
CA VAL A 223 2.46 -17.42 -7.61
C VAL A 223 1.97 -16.06 -8.09
N SER A 224 2.11 -15.77 -9.40
CA SER A 224 1.80 -14.45 -10.00
C SER A 224 0.59 -14.41 -10.92
N LYS A 225 -0.05 -15.55 -11.18
CA LYS A 225 -1.21 -15.64 -12.07
C LYS A 225 -2.33 -16.46 -11.44
N VAL A 226 -3.57 -16.04 -11.68
CA VAL A 226 -4.80 -16.72 -11.26
C VAL A 226 -5.70 -16.86 -12.49
N PHE A 227 -5.87 -18.08 -12.98
CA PHE A 227 -6.79 -18.39 -14.06
C PHE A 227 -8.18 -18.69 -13.53
N VAL A 228 -9.18 -18.02 -14.08
CA VAL A 228 -10.59 -18.21 -13.75
C VAL A 228 -11.28 -18.95 -14.89
N TYR A 229 -11.92 -20.08 -14.56
CA TYR A 229 -12.59 -20.97 -15.50
C TYR A 229 -14.11 -20.94 -15.32
N HIS A 230 -14.83 -20.91 -16.43
CA HIS A 230 -16.25 -21.25 -16.52
C HIS A 230 -16.40 -22.54 -17.32
N SER A 231 -17.21 -23.48 -16.85
CA SER A 231 -17.46 -24.71 -17.60
C SER A 231 -18.77 -24.61 -18.37
N ASN A 232 -18.71 -24.90 -19.67
CA ASN A 232 -19.87 -24.94 -20.58
C ASN A 232 -20.85 -26.07 -20.22
N ASN A 233 -20.36 -27.13 -19.57
CA ASN A 233 -21.15 -28.31 -19.19
C ASN A 233 -21.76 -28.24 -17.78
N LEU A 234 -21.60 -27.12 -17.07
CA LEU A 234 -21.94 -26.95 -15.64
C LEU A 234 -22.96 -25.84 -15.36
N CYS A 235 -23.86 -25.57 -16.32
CA CYS A 235 -25.01 -24.69 -16.12
C CYS A 235 -26.12 -25.37 -15.28
N VAL A 236 -25.77 -25.94 -14.12
CA VAL A 236 -26.71 -26.51 -13.16
C VAL A 236 -26.41 -25.90 -11.81
N ASP A 237 -27.35 -25.12 -11.29
CA ASP A 237 -27.26 -24.58 -9.93
C ASP A 237 -27.44 -25.70 -8.91
N CYS A 238 -26.83 -25.54 -7.75
CA CYS A 238 -27.16 -26.33 -6.57
C CYS A 238 -27.83 -25.44 -5.53
N ALA A 239 -28.83 -25.98 -4.85
CA ALA A 239 -29.61 -25.25 -3.84
C ALA A 239 -29.12 -25.53 -2.41
N ASN A 240 -28.32 -26.57 -2.20
CA ASN A 240 -27.83 -26.97 -0.87
C ASN A 240 -26.48 -27.70 -0.94
N TYR A 241 -25.82 -27.84 0.21
CA TYR A 241 -24.51 -28.48 0.34
C TYR A 241 -24.42 -29.86 -0.32
N THR A 242 -25.42 -30.73 -0.12
CA THR A 242 -25.43 -32.09 -0.67
C THR A 242 -25.43 -32.04 -2.19
N GLU A 243 -26.29 -31.20 -2.77
CA GLU A 243 -26.38 -30.99 -4.21
C GLU A 243 -25.10 -30.38 -4.78
N CYS A 244 -24.51 -29.36 -4.14
CA CYS A 244 -23.26 -28.75 -4.58
C CYS A 244 -22.09 -29.75 -4.52
N ARG A 245 -21.97 -30.49 -3.41
CA ARG A 245 -20.97 -31.53 -3.23
C ARG A 245 -21.14 -32.65 -4.26
N ASP A 246 -22.37 -33.08 -4.52
CA ASP A 246 -22.65 -34.15 -5.47
C ASP A 246 -22.46 -33.69 -6.92
N LEU A 247 -22.68 -32.40 -7.24
CA LEU A 247 -22.29 -31.80 -8.52
C LEU A 247 -20.76 -31.79 -8.69
N VAL A 248 -20.01 -31.34 -7.67
CA VAL A 248 -18.53 -31.37 -7.66
C VAL A 248 -18.03 -32.81 -7.87
N LYS A 249 -18.67 -33.81 -7.24
CA LYS A 249 -18.33 -35.24 -7.39
C LYS A 249 -18.72 -35.82 -8.74
N LYS A 250 -19.95 -35.54 -9.22
CA LYS A 250 -20.51 -36.10 -10.46
C LYS A 250 -19.74 -35.63 -11.68
N HIS A 251 -19.27 -34.39 -11.66
CA HIS A 251 -18.40 -33.84 -12.69
C HIS A 251 -16.92 -34.10 -12.41
N ASN A 252 -16.60 -35.26 -11.79
CA ASN A 252 -15.26 -35.79 -11.59
C ASN A 252 -14.41 -35.56 -12.85
N TRP A 253 -13.48 -34.63 -12.73
CA TRP A 253 -12.58 -34.22 -13.79
C TRP A 253 -11.65 -35.40 -14.11
N THR A 254 -12.11 -36.30 -14.98
CA THR A 254 -11.26 -36.59 -16.13
C THR A 254 -11.07 -35.23 -16.82
N ALA A 255 -9.85 -34.76 -17.06
CA ALA A 255 -9.08 -35.32 -18.15
C ALA A 255 -9.98 -35.56 -19.39
N LEU A 256 -10.91 -34.64 -19.67
CA LEU A 256 -11.48 -34.47 -21.00
C LEU A 256 -10.34 -33.96 -21.87
N GLU A 257 -9.51 -34.91 -22.30
CA GLU A 257 -8.69 -34.92 -23.50
C GLU A 257 -7.83 -33.71 -23.82
N ASN A 258 -7.69 -32.69 -22.96
CA ASN A 258 -6.69 -31.61 -22.94
C ASN A 258 -6.70 -30.89 -21.56
N ASP A 259 -5.53 -30.83 -20.91
CA ASP A 259 -5.27 -30.46 -19.51
C ASP A 259 -5.83 -29.12 -19.00
N PHE A 260 -6.49 -29.15 -17.82
CA PHE A 260 -6.57 -27.99 -16.91
C PHE A 260 -6.49 -28.44 -15.43
N ALA A 261 -5.40 -28.07 -14.74
CA ALA A 261 -5.17 -28.32 -13.32
C ALA A 261 -5.86 -27.25 -12.45
N LEU A 262 -7.09 -27.51 -12.00
CA LEU A 262 -7.78 -26.64 -11.04
C LEU A 262 -7.24 -26.85 -9.62
N HIS A 263 -7.09 -25.76 -8.88
CA HIS A 263 -6.63 -25.74 -7.50
C HIS A 263 -7.77 -25.52 -6.51
N PHE A 264 -8.77 -24.71 -6.86
CA PHE A 264 -9.95 -24.45 -6.04
C PHE A 264 -11.23 -24.41 -6.87
N ILE A 265 -12.36 -24.79 -6.26
CA ILE A 265 -13.70 -24.62 -6.81
C ILE A 265 -14.54 -23.81 -5.82
N ILE A 266 -15.32 -22.85 -6.31
CA ILE A 266 -16.28 -22.07 -5.51
C ILE A 266 -17.71 -22.34 -5.99
N ASP A 267 -18.55 -22.90 -5.13
CA ASP A 267 -19.95 -23.20 -5.45
C ASP A 267 -20.90 -22.00 -5.24
N GLY A 268 -22.16 -22.13 -5.67
CA GLY A 268 -23.17 -21.07 -5.55
C GLY A 268 -23.45 -20.59 -4.12
N LEU A 269 -23.08 -21.38 -3.11
CA LEU A 269 -23.23 -21.09 -1.68
C LEU A 269 -21.99 -20.41 -1.08
N GLY A 270 -20.92 -20.22 -1.85
CA GLY A 270 -19.67 -19.63 -1.41
C GLY A 270 -18.74 -20.58 -0.65
N LEU A 271 -18.96 -21.90 -0.77
CA LEU A 271 -18.06 -22.92 -0.23
C LEU A 271 -16.84 -23.09 -1.14
N VAL A 272 -15.66 -23.25 -0.53
CA VAL A 272 -14.39 -23.42 -1.24
C VAL A 272 -13.92 -24.86 -1.13
N TYR A 273 -13.88 -25.57 -2.25
CA TYR A 273 -13.39 -26.95 -2.34
C TYR A 273 -11.91 -26.97 -2.72
N ASP A 274 -11.06 -27.65 -1.94
CA ASP A 274 -9.62 -27.78 -2.19
C ASP A 274 -9.29 -28.96 -3.12
N MET A 275 -8.82 -28.65 -4.33
CA MET A 275 -8.53 -29.62 -5.41
C MET A 275 -7.04 -29.97 -5.55
N ARG A 276 -6.13 -29.37 -4.78
CA ARG A 276 -4.67 -29.41 -5.03
C ARG A 276 -4.07 -30.83 -4.92
N GLY A 277 -3.39 -31.37 -5.94
CA GLY A 277 -2.70 -32.67 -5.84
C GLY A 277 -3.48 -33.88 -6.36
N TYR A 278 -4.36 -33.69 -7.33
CA TYR A 278 -4.95 -34.76 -8.13
C TYR A 278 -4.02 -35.09 -9.31
N SER A 279 -3.41 -36.27 -9.33
CA SER A 279 -2.66 -36.80 -10.47
C SER A 279 -3.29 -38.13 -10.87
N ARG A 280 -3.60 -38.31 -12.16
CA ARG A 280 -4.21 -39.54 -12.65
C ARG A 280 -3.23 -40.71 -12.57
N ASP A 281 -3.81 -41.89 -12.39
CA ASP A 281 -3.21 -43.22 -12.55
C ASP A 281 -2.30 -43.30 -13.79
N PRO A 282 -1.03 -43.68 -13.66
CA PRO A 282 -0.07 -43.75 -14.77
C PRO A 282 -0.39 -44.81 -15.83
N ASN A 283 -1.42 -45.66 -15.65
CA ASN A 283 -1.70 -46.77 -16.57
C ASN A 283 -2.70 -46.47 -17.71
N VAL A 284 -3.21 -45.24 -17.83
CA VAL A 284 -4.15 -44.89 -18.93
C VAL A 284 -3.36 -44.35 -20.12
N SER A 285 -2.98 -45.25 -21.03
CA SER A 285 -2.40 -44.91 -22.33
C SER A 285 -3.51 -44.58 -23.35
N GLY A 286 -3.53 -43.33 -23.84
CA GLY A 286 -4.49 -42.95 -24.87
C GLY A 286 -4.30 -41.52 -25.39
N TRP A 287 -3.62 -41.41 -26.53
CA TRP A 287 -3.73 -40.40 -27.60
C TRP A 287 -3.97 -38.92 -27.22
N MET A 288 -2.97 -38.07 -27.45
CA MET A 288 -3.13 -36.61 -27.53
C MET A 288 -2.22 -36.05 -28.62
N ASP A 289 -2.83 -35.69 -29.76
CA ASP A 289 -2.20 -34.94 -30.84
C ASP A 289 -1.83 -33.52 -30.40
N GLU A 290 -0.73 -33.05 -30.97
CA GLU A 290 -0.14 -31.74 -30.77
C GLU A 290 -1.06 -30.63 -31.30
N GLY A 291 -1.37 -29.63 -30.45
CA GLY A 291 -1.78 -28.30 -30.92
C GLY A 291 -3.19 -27.84 -30.58
N ARG A 292 -3.51 -27.69 -29.28
CA ARG A 292 -4.49 -26.68 -28.80
C ARG A 292 -4.40 -26.48 -27.26
N LEU A 293 -4.01 -25.26 -26.87
CA LEU A 293 -4.01 -24.61 -25.53
C LEU A 293 -2.67 -24.48 -24.77
N PRO A 294 -2.39 -23.30 -24.16
CA PRO A 294 -1.04 -22.87 -23.81
C PRO A 294 -0.69 -23.08 -22.33
N ILE A 295 -0.88 -24.27 -21.74
CA ILE A 295 -0.35 -24.53 -20.39
C ILE A 295 0.13 -25.97 -20.27
N LYS A 296 1.26 -26.28 -20.91
CA LYS A 296 2.00 -27.54 -20.68
C LYS A 296 3.28 -27.36 -19.86
N ALA A 297 3.51 -26.19 -19.26
CA ALA A 297 4.83 -25.84 -18.71
C ALA A 297 4.88 -25.20 -17.31
N ASP A 298 3.76 -24.88 -16.64
CA ASP A 298 3.84 -24.00 -15.45
C ASP A 298 2.79 -24.23 -14.34
N ASN A 299 2.42 -25.48 -14.08
CA ASN A 299 1.46 -25.84 -13.01
C ASN A 299 1.88 -25.32 -11.62
N ASP A 300 3.18 -25.10 -11.38
CA ASP A 300 3.71 -24.57 -10.12
C ASP A 300 3.68 -23.03 -10.03
N LYS A 301 3.30 -22.31 -11.10
CA LYS A 301 3.41 -20.84 -11.18
C LYS A 301 2.08 -20.09 -11.28
N ALA A 302 0.94 -20.77 -11.23
CA ALA A 302 -0.38 -20.14 -11.29
C ALA A 302 -1.45 -20.89 -10.49
N TYR A 303 -2.43 -20.16 -9.97
CA TYR A 303 -3.67 -20.75 -9.45
C TYR A 303 -4.70 -20.95 -10.56
N GLY A 304 -5.48 -22.01 -10.45
CA GLY A 304 -6.64 -22.29 -11.31
C GLY A 304 -7.87 -22.36 -10.42
N ILE A 305 -8.85 -21.50 -10.66
CA ILE A 305 -10.07 -21.38 -9.85
C ILE A 305 -11.27 -21.51 -10.78
N ALA A 306 -12.23 -22.35 -10.41
CA ALA A 306 -13.48 -22.53 -11.16
C ALA A 306 -14.70 -22.19 -10.32
N PHE A 307 -15.76 -21.74 -11.00
CA PHE A 307 -17.09 -21.56 -10.43
C PHE A 307 -18.05 -22.65 -10.92
N ILE A 308 -18.99 -23.06 -10.08
CA ILE A 308 -20.09 -23.97 -10.44
C ILE A 308 -21.43 -23.23 -10.35
N GLY A 309 -22.31 -23.43 -11.33
CA GLY A 309 -23.66 -22.85 -11.39
C GLY A 309 -23.97 -22.18 -12.73
N LYS A 310 -25.27 -21.94 -13.01
CA LYS A 310 -25.74 -21.22 -14.22
C LYS A 310 -25.30 -19.77 -14.24
N SER A 311 -25.16 -19.17 -13.06
CA SER A 311 -24.79 -17.76 -12.88
C SER A 311 -23.98 -17.58 -11.61
N GLN A 312 -22.95 -16.73 -11.65
CA GLN A 312 -22.15 -16.40 -10.48
C GLN A 312 -23.01 -15.64 -9.46
N THR A 313 -23.16 -16.22 -8.27
CA THR A 313 -23.85 -15.56 -7.17
C THR A 313 -22.97 -14.46 -6.59
N LYS A 314 -23.57 -13.44 -5.98
CA LYS A 314 -22.85 -12.42 -5.22
C LYS A 314 -21.93 -13.06 -4.16
N MET A 315 -22.39 -14.15 -3.55
CA MET A 315 -21.63 -14.93 -2.57
C MET A 315 -20.36 -15.53 -3.17
N GLN A 316 -20.42 -16.10 -4.38
CA GLN A 316 -19.24 -16.64 -5.08
C GLN A 316 -18.16 -15.60 -5.30
N VAL A 317 -18.57 -14.38 -5.68
CA VAL A 317 -17.63 -13.29 -5.95
C VAL A 317 -17.02 -12.74 -4.66
N GLU A 318 -17.83 -12.57 -3.61
CA GLU A 318 -17.31 -12.17 -2.29
C GLU A 318 -16.33 -13.21 -1.73
N THR A 319 -16.65 -14.51 -1.82
CA THR A 319 -15.76 -15.60 -1.44
C THR A 319 -14.46 -15.57 -2.26
N PHE A 320 -14.54 -15.36 -3.57
CA PHE A 320 -13.37 -15.25 -4.44
C PHE A 320 -12.44 -14.09 -4.03
N GLU A 321 -12.99 -12.91 -3.74
CA GLU A 321 -12.19 -11.77 -3.29
C GLU A 321 -11.50 -12.02 -1.93
N ILE A 322 -12.19 -12.68 -1.01
CA ILE A 322 -11.62 -13.07 0.29
C ILE A 322 -10.49 -14.09 0.08
N LEU A 323 -10.68 -15.06 -0.81
CA LEU A 323 -9.69 -16.08 -1.14
C LEU A 323 -8.40 -15.47 -1.72
N LEU A 324 -8.52 -14.49 -2.63
CA LEU A 324 -7.36 -13.77 -3.18
C LEU A 324 -6.61 -12.97 -2.12
N LYS A 325 -7.33 -12.20 -1.28
CA LYS A 325 -6.73 -11.44 -0.17
C LYS A 325 -5.99 -12.35 0.79
N CYS A 326 -6.59 -13.50 1.12
CA CYS A 326 -5.96 -14.50 1.97
C CYS A 326 -4.71 -15.10 1.32
N GLY A 327 -4.75 -15.37 0.01
CA GLY A 327 -3.60 -15.83 -0.76
C GLY A 327 -2.41 -14.88 -0.68
N VAL A 328 -2.63 -13.57 -0.82
CA VAL A 328 -1.56 -12.57 -0.68
C VAL A 328 -1.05 -12.50 0.76
N GLN A 329 -1.96 -12.48 1.74
CA GLN A 329 -1.60 -12.39 3.15
C GLN A 329 -0.77 -13.60 3.63
N ARG A 330 -1.08 -14.81 3.15
CA ARG A 330 -0.36 -16.05 3.48
C ARG A 330 0.88 -16.30 2.62
N GLY A 331 1.24 -15.36 1.74
CA GLY A 331 2.40 -15.47 0.86
C GLY A 331 2.24 -16.48 -0.27
N TYR A 332 1.01 -16.91 -0.54
CA TYR A 332 0.66 -17.83 -1.61
C TYR A 332 0.55 -17.13 -2.97
N LEU A 333 0.15 -15.86 -2.96
CA LEU A 333 0.12 -14.94 -4.11
C LEU A 333 1.12 -13.80 -3.89
N VAL A 334 1.80 -13.38 -4.95
CA VAL A 334 2.52 -12.10 -4.96
C VAL A 334 1.52 -10.94 -4.85
N LYS A 335 1.95 -9.75 -4.38
CA LYS A 335 1.04 -8.60 -4.25
C LYS A 335 0.48 -8.10 -5.60
N ASN A 336 1.21 -8.32 -6.69
CA ASN A 336 0.89 -7.89 -8.06
C ASN A 336 0.45 -9.06 -8.96
N TYR A 337 -0.35 -9.98 -8.42
CA TYR A 337 -0.85 -11.11 -9.18
C TYR A 337 -1.83 -10.66 -10.29
N GLN A 338 -1.90 -11.42 -11.38
CA GLN A 338 -2.82 -11.17 -12.49
C GLN A 338 -3.98 -12.16 -12.47
N VAL A 339 -5.21 -11.69 -12.62
CA VAL A 339 -6.39 -12.53 -12.86
C VAL A 339 -6.62 -12.63 -14.37
N LEU A 340 -6.71 -13.85 -14.89
CA LEU A 340 -6.82 -14.16 -16.31
C LEU A 340 -8.06 -15.02 -16.56
N ASN A 341 -8.89 -14.65 -17.53
CA ASN A 341 -10.00 -15.49 -17.97
C ASN A 341 -9.51 -16.48 -19.05
N SER A 342 -9.60 -17.78 -18.76
CA SER A 342 -9.20 -18.85 -19.69
C SER A 342 -10.33 -19.32 -20.61
N SER A 343 -11.56 -18.82 -20.44
CA SER A 343 -12.76 -19.26 -21.16
C SER A 343 -12.90 -18.71 -22.59
N PHE A 344 -11.93 -17.92 -23.08
CA PHE A 344 -12.02 -17.18 -24.34
C PHE A 344 -11.55 -17.92 -25.61
N ASN A 345 -11.19 -19.20 -25.53
CA ASN A 345 -10.54 -19.90 -26.65
C ASN A 345 -11.40 -20.97 -27.35
N THR A 346 -12.72 -20.86 -27.29
CA THR A 346 -13.63 -21.75 -28.03
C THR A 346 -14.42 -20.94 -29.06
N ASN A 347 -14.22 -21.23 -30.35
CA ASN A 347 -14.88 -20.58 -31.50
C ASN A 347 -16.39 -20.91 -31.64
N ASP A 348 -17.08 -21.30 -30.58
CA ASP A 348 -18.53 -21.56 -30.60
C ASP A 348 -19.29 -20.50 -29.78
N PRO A 349 -20.04 -19.59 -30.44
CA PRO A 349 -20.77 -18.50 -29.78
C PRO A 349 -22.00 -18.93 -28.96
N LYS A 350 -22.34 -20.22 -28.86
CA LYS A 350 -23.60 -20.68 -28.23
C LYS A 350 -23.47 -21.43 -26.89
N GLU A 351 -22.27 -21.64 -26.34
CA GLU A 351 -22.09 -22.65 -25.30
C GLU A 351 -21.54 -22.19 -23.93
N VAL A 352 -21.37 -20.90 -23.68
CA VAL A 352 -21.04 -20.40 -22.33
C VAL A 352 -22.35 -20.02 -21.65
N CYS A 353 -22.67 -20.60 -20.48
CA CYS A 353 -23.91 -20.30 -19.73
C CYS A 353 -24.20 -18.79 -19.80
N ASN A 354 -25.26 -18.42 -20.52
CA ASN A 354 -25.45 -17.08 -21.06
C ASN A 354 -25.11 -15.97 -20.05
N ASN A 355 -24.09 -15.18 -20.40
CA ASN A 355 -23.67 -13.91 -19.79
C ASN A 355 -23.20 -13.97 -18.31
N GLY A 356 -21.95 -14.38 -18.12
CA GLY A 356 -21.16 -14.04 -16.93
C GLY A 356 -20.81 -12.54 -16.87
N LEU A 357 -21.81 -11.69 -16.61
CA LEU A 357 -21.63 -10.24 -16.41
C LEU A 357 -20.57 -9.92 -15.34
N LEU A 358 -20.41 -10.76 -14.30
CA LEU A 358 -19.46 -10.51 -13.21
C LEU A 358 -18.00 -10.90 -13.49
N ILE A 359 -17.66 -11.82 -14.39
CA ILE A 359 -16.23 -12.05 -14.73
C ILE A 359 -15.65 -10.83 -15.41
N ASN A 360 -16.39 -10.18 -16.30
CA ASN A 360 -15.92 -8.95 -16.94
C ASN A 360 -15.78 -7.82 -15.91
N GLU A 361 -16.66 -7.74 -14.90
CA GLU A 361 -16.53 -6.80 -13.78
C GLU A 361 -15.34 -7.14 -12.86
N ILE A 362 -15.10 -8.42 -12.56
CA ILE A 362 -13.92 -8.90 -11.82
C ILE A 362 -12.65 -8.61 -12.63
N MET A 363 -12.66 -8.81 -13.95
CA MET A 363 -11.55 -8.51 -14.85
C MET A 363 -11.39 -7.00 -15.09
N GLN A 364 -12.43 -6.18 -14.96
CA GLN A 364 -12.31 -4.72 -14.92
C GLN A 364 -11.75 -4.25 -13.57
N LYS A 365 -12.15 -4.89 -12.47
CA LYS A 365 -11.69 -4.59 -11.10
C LYS A 365 -10.27 -5.11 -10.81
N TYR A 366 -9.86 -6.21 -11.45
CA TYR A 366 -8.62 -6.95 -11.14
C TYR A 366 -7.81 -7.40 -12.38
N GLY A 367 -8.29 -7.21 -13.60
CA GLY A 367 -7.81 -7.91 -14.81
C GLY A 367 -7.46 -7.08 -16.04
N THR A 368 -7.33 -5.75 -15.97
CA THR A 368 -6.61 -4.98 -17.01
C THR A 368 -5.74 -3.87 -16.42
N PRO A 369 -4.57 -3.60 -17.03
CA PRO A 369 -3.55 -2.72 -16.47
C PRO A 369 -3.99 -1.26 -16.60
N GLU A 370 -4.54 -0.68 -15.54
CA GLU A 370 -4.31 0.75 -15.32
C GLU A 370 -2.84 0.92 -14.95
N LYS A 371 -2.11 1.50 -15.90
CA LYS A 371 -0.77 2.11 -15.81
C LYS A 371 0.06 1.73 -14.58
N GLU A 372 1.16 1.06 -14.85
CA GLU A 372 2.38 0.99 -14.05
C GLU A 372 2.41 1.98 -12.87
N GLU A 373 2.03 1.50 -11.69
CA GLU A 373 2.84 1.75 -10.50
C GLU A 373 3.43 0.41 -10.09
N SER A 374 4.50 0.05 -10.80
CA SER A 374 5.45 -0.93 -10.28
C SER A 374 6.07 -0.34 -9.03
N PHE A 375 6.05 -1.10 -7.92
CA PHE A 375 7.11 -0.94 -6.93
C PHE A 375 8.37 -1.59 -7.52
N THR A 376 8.95 -0.91 -8.50
CA THR A 376 10.29 -1.17 -9.01
C THR A 376 11.26 -0.59 -7.99
N ILE A 377 12.07 -1.43 -7.36
CA ILE A 377 13.35 -0.93 -6.84
C ILE A 377 14.07 -0.40 -8.09
N PRO A 378 14.50 0.88 -8.14
CA PRO A 378 15.08 1.43 -9.34
C PRO A 378 16.27 0.56 -9.76
N GLU A 379 16.22 0.00 -10.96
CA GLU A 379 17.43 -0.46 -11.64
C GLU A 379 18.17 0.79 -12.10
N ALA A 380 19.48 0.86 -11.82
CA ALA A 380 20.28 2.05 -12.12
C ALA A 380 20.14 2.44 -13.61
N SER A 381 19.76 3.68 -13.87
CA SER A 381 19.55 4.17 -15.23
C SER A 381 20.88 4.57 -15.89
N GLY A 382 21.59 3.59 -16.46
CA GLY A 382 22.84 3.84 -17.18
C GLY A 382 24.09 4.00 -16.28
N ASP A 383 25.22 4.40 -16.89
CA ASP A 383 26.57 4.35 -16.31
C ASP A 383 26.73 5.22 -15.06
N THR A 384 26.35 4.65 -13.91
CA THR A 384 26.41 5.23 -12.56
C THR A 384 27.76 4.97 -11.89
N SER A 385 28.79 4.57 -12.66
CA SER A 385 30.14 4.30 -12.15
C SER A 385 30.81 5.50 -11.49
N HIS A 386 30.30 6.72 -11.76
CA HIS A 386 30.77 7.96 -11.17
C HIS A 386 29.60 8.86 -10.76
N CYS A 387 29.38 8.96 -9.45
CA CYS A 387 28.40 9.88 -8.86
C CYS A 387 29.07 10.90 -7.95
N ASN A 388 28.87 12.18 -8.24
CA ASN A 388 29.33 13.30 -7.42
C ASN A 388 28.16 14.13 -6.83
N PHE A 389 26.91 13.68 -7.03
CA PHE A 389 25.68 14.28 -6.52
C PHE A 389 25.39 15.71 -6.98
N GLN A 390 26.05 16.25 -8.01
CA GLN A 390 25.87 17.65 -8.38
C GLN A 390 24.53 17.94 -9.06
N GLU A 391 24.02 16.98 -9.83
CA GLU A 391 22.76 17.11 -10.55
C GLU A 391 21.61 16.52 -9.73
N ASP A 392 21.79 15.30 -9.22
CA ASP A 392 20.76 14.56 -8.48
C ASP A 392 21.36 13.66 -7.37
N THR A 393 20.63 12.61 -6.97
CA THR A 393 21.09 11.65 -5.96
C THR A 393 21.75 10.40 -6.56
N CYS A 394 21.89 10.29 -7.88
CA CYS A 394 22.39 9.12 -8.61
C CYS A 394 21.72 7.82 -8.17
N ASP A 395 20.38 7.85 -8.04
CA ASP A 395 19.55 6.75 -7.55
C ASP A 395 19.86 6.27 -6.12
N TRP A 396 20.61 7.05 -5.33
CA TRP A 396 20.73 6.83 -3.88
C TRP A 396 19.54 7.42 -3.14
N TYR A 397 19.05 6.68 -2.16
CA TYR A 397 17.87 7.04 -1.40
C TYR A 397 18.02 6.64 0.08
N ALA A 398 17.41 7.41 0.98
CA ALA A 398 17.41 7.11 2.40
C ALA A 398 16.17 6.27 2.77
N ASP A 399 16.37 5.13 3.44
CA ASP A 399 15.31 4.13 3.71
C ASP A 399 14.26 4.58 4.76
N GLU A 400 14.44 5.73 5.42
CA GLU A 400 13.53 6.17 6.50
C GLU A 400 13.23 7.68 6.47
N ALA A 401 11.94 8.01 6.41
CA ALA A 401 11.43 9.37 6.52
C ALA A 401 11.45 9.85 7.97
N LYS A 402 12.52 10.54 8.37
CA LYS A 402 12.47 11.86 9.03
C LYS A 402 13.80 12.38 9.57
N ASN A 403 14.88 11.59 9.60
CA ASN A 403 16.12 11.99 10.26
C ASN A 403 17.36 11.26 9.71
N GLY A 404 17.39 10.87 8.43
CA GLY A 404 18.51 10.14 7.83
C GLY A 404 19.45 11.01 7.00
N TRP A 405 20.30 10.36 6.19
CA TRP A 405 21.16 10.99 5.19
C TRP A 405 20.34 11.88 4.24
N LYS A 406 20.83 13.10 3.98
CA LYS A 406 20.19 14.06 3.07
C LYS A 406 21.19 14.63 2.09
N ARG A 407 20.80 14.82 0.84
CA ARG A 407 21.59 15.59 -0.12
C ARG A 407 21.63 17.04 0.35
N HIS A 408 22.82 17.53 0.62
CA HIS A 408 23.12 18.83 1.20
C HIS A 408 23.99 19.61 0.23
N ARG A 409 23.88 20.95 0.26
CA ARG A 409 24.64 21.85 -0.59
C ARG A 409 25.48 22.80 0.24
N GLY A 410 26.74 22.96 -0.13
CA GLY A 410 27.66 23.89 0.52
C GLY A 410 28.04 23.45 1.94
N ALA A 411 28.48 24.38 2.78
CA ALA A 411 29.00 24.05 4.10
C ALA A 411 27.99 23.31 4.99
N ALA A 412 28.43 22.26 5.68
CA ALA A 412 27.60 21.50 6.63
C ALA A 412 27.21 22.34 7.84
N ASP A 413 28.10 23.21 8.28
CA ASP A 413 27.88 24.20 9.31
C ASP A 413 28.69 25.47 8.99
N GLU A 414 28.10 26.64 9.20
CA GLU A 414 28.70 27.94 8.84
C GLU A 414 30.00 28.23 9.59
N ALA A 415 30.21 27.57 10.75
CA ALA A 415 31.38 27.73 11.59
C ALA A 415 32.53 26.75 11.24
N GLY A 416 32.31 25.77 10.34
CA GLY A 416 33.27 24.73 9.99
C GLY A 416 33.72 23.84 11.15
N MET A 417 32.92 23.73 12.21
CA MET A 417 33.33 23.09 13.47
C MET A 417 33.20 21.57 13.44
N THR A 418 32.25 21.01 12.68
CA THR A 418 31.95 19.56 12.73
C THR A 418 31.58 18.95 11.38
N GLY A 419 31.64 19.70 10.29
CA GLY A 419 31.43 19.15 8.96
C GLY A 419 32.24 19.85 7.87
N PRO A 420 32.17 19.35 6.63
CA PRO A 420 32.91 19.91 5.52
C PRO A 420 32.38 21.30 5.12
N LEU A 421 33.29 22.21 4.78
CA LEU A 421 32.95 23.56 4.26
C LEU A 421 32.62 23.57 2.76
N LYS A 422 32.99 22.50 2.06
CA LYS A 422 32.91 22.31 0.61
C LYS A 422 32.84 20.82 0.32
N ASP A 423 32.36 20.44 -0.85
CA ASP A 423 32.34 19.03 -1.26
C ASP A 423 33.76 18.44 -1.48
N ALA A 424 33.82 17.17 -1.89
CA ALA A 424 35.08 16.46 -2.13
C ALA A 424 35.87 17.00 -3.34
N ASP A 425 35.19 17.65 -4.30
CA ASP A 425 35.79 18.27 -5.50
C ASP A 425 36.21 19.73 -5.25
N ASN A 426 36.26 20.15 -3.98
CA ASN A 426 36.70 21.49 -3.56
C ASN A 426 35.73 22.63 -3.95
N ASN A 427 34.46 22.32 -4.23
CA ASN A 427 33.41 23.27 -4.58
C ASN A 427 32.61 23.70 -3.33
N ILE A 428 32.66 25.00 -3.02
CA ILE A 428 31.98 25.62 -1.86
C ILE A 428 30.45 25.56 -1.93
N ASN A 429 29.90 25.35 -3.12
CA ASN A 429 28.47 25.25 -3.40
C ASN A 429 28.08 23.87 -3.94
N GLY A 430 29.00 22.91 -3.82
CA GLY A 430 28.81 21.56 -4.30
C GLY A 430 27.91 20.73 -3.39
N TYR A 431 27.49 19.58 -3.90
CA TYR A 431 26.54 18.70 -3.24
C TYR A 431 27.20 17.44 -2.68
N TYR A 432 26.69 16.96 -1.55
CA TYR A 432 27.07 15.69 -0.94
C TYR A 432 25.97 15.19 0.00
N PHE A 433 25.99 13.92 0.37
CA PHE A 433 25.08 13.39 1.40
C PHE A 433 25.61 13.69 2.80
N LEU A 434 24.78 14.32 3.63
CA LEU A 434 25.09 14.71 5.01
C LEU A 434 24.19 13.94 5.99
N ALA A 435 24.82 13.44 7.05
CA ALA A 435 24.17 12.87 8.22
C ALA A 435 24.70 13.58 9.48
N ASP A 436 23.81 14.29 10.19
CA ASP A 436 24.16 15.04 11.39
C ASP A 436 24.14 14.13 12.63
N ALA A 437 25.30 13.60 12.99
CA ALA A 437 25.44 12.65 14.10
C ALA A 437 24.93 13.20 15.45
N SER A 438 24.97 14.52 15.67
CA SER A 438 24.51 15.14 16.93
C SER A 438 23.00 15.01 17.14
N LYS A 439 22.24 14.84 16.05
CA LYS A 439 20.78 14.68 16.07
C LYS A 439 20.35 13.21 16.23
N HIS A 440 21.31 12.28 16.36
CA HIS A 440 21.06 10.83 16.32
C HIS A 440 21.77 10.10 17.47
N ILE A 441 21.23 10.24 18.69
CA ILE A 441 21.87 9.72 19.91
C ILE A 441 21.73 8.18 20.04
N ASP A 442 20.69 7.55 19.48
CA ASP A 442 20.42 6.10 19.64
C ASP A 442 19.90 5.34 18.39
N GLY A 443 20.05 5.90 17.19
CA GLY A 443 19.51 5.31 15.95
C GLY A 443 20.56 4.96 14.90
N LYS A 444 20.36 3.86 14.16
CA LYS A 444 21.08 3.58 12.91
C LYS A 444 20.32 4.24 11.77
N ILE A 445 20.99 5.09 10.99
CA ILE A 445 20.42 5.72 9.78
C ILE A 445 21.05 5.11 8.53
N LYS A 446 20.23 4.87 7.50
CA LYS A 446 20.65 4.13 6.31
C LYS A 446 20.47 4.95 5.03
N LEU A 447 21.50 4.91 4.20
CA LEU A 447 21.48 5.33 2.80
C LEU A 447 21.64 4.08 1.95
N SER A 448 20.76 3.89 0.98
CA SER A 448 20.70 2.74 0.07
C SER A 448 20.96 3.21 -1.36
N SER A 449 21.63 2.38 -2.16
CA SER A 449 21.75 2.59 -3.60
C SER A 449 20.66 1.82 -4.36
N ALA A 450 20.46 2.18 -5.63
CA ALA A 450 19.79 1.33 -6.61
C ALA A 450 20.47 -0.05 -6.75
N LEU A 451 19.78 -0.98 -7.42
CA LEU A 451 20.32 -2.29 -7.76
C LEU A 451 21.27 -2.18 -8.95
N TYR A 452 22.47 -2.75 -8.78
CA TYR A 452 23.47 -2.84 -9.83
C TYR A 452 23.47 -4.27 -10.40
N PRO A 453 23.33 -4.45 -11.72
CA PRO A 453 23.35 -5.77 -12.33
C PRO A 453 24.73 -6.41 -12.17
N LEU A 454 24.78 -7.63 -11.64
CA LEU A 454 25.99 -8.44 -11.63
C LEU A 454 26.09 -9.19 -12.96
N THR A 455 27.25 -9.10 -13.63
CA THR A 455 27.50 -9.93 -14.83
C THR A 455 28.08 -11.28 -14.41
N GLU A 456 27.75 -12.35 -15.13
CA GLU A 456 28.23 -13.71 -14.82
C GLU A 456 29.76 -13.85 -14.90
N VAL A 457 30.43 -12.90 -15.55
CA VAL A 457 31.88 -12.91 -15.79
C VAL A 457 32.66 -12.15 -14.71
N GLN A 458 32.00 -11.27 -13.95
CA GLN A 458 32.68 -10.35 -13.05
C GLN A 458 32.49 -10.73 -11.58
N ARG A 459 33.54 -11.29 -11.00
CA ARG A 459 33.61 -11.72 -9.58
C ARG A 459 33.91 -10.58 -8.59
N TYR A 460 34.73 -9.63 -9.01
CA TYR A 460 35.22 -8.55 -8.15
C TYR A 460 34.67 -7.20 -8.59
N TYR A 461 34.17 -6.43 -7.63
CA TYR A 461 33.71 -5.06 -7.81
C TYR A 461 34.51 -4.12 -6.92
N CYS A 462 34.75 -2.89 -7.38
CA CYS A 462 35.43 -1.88 -6.58
C CYS A 462 34.45 -0.77 -6.24
N LEU A 463 34.18 -0.58 -4.94
CA LEU A 463 33.46 0.58 -4.44
C LEU A 463 34.47 1.63 -4.00
N LYS A 464 34.46 2.79 -4.65
CA LYS A 464 35.25 3.97 -4.26
C LYS A 464 34.31 5.09 -3.84
N PHE A 465 34.59 5.71 -2.71
CA PHE A 465 33.78 6.84 -2.23
C PHE A 465 34.61 7.77 -1.34
N TRP A 466 34.26 9.04 -1.39
CA TRP A 466 34.77 10.05 -0.46
C TRP A 466 33.88 10.10 0.78
N TYR A 467 34.49 10.28 1.95
CA TYR A 467 33.76 10.47 3.19
C TYR A 467 34.42 11.53 4.06
N HIS A 468 33.61 12.14 4.92
CA HIS A 468 34.03 13.11 5.92
C HIS A 468 33.42 12.73 7.26
N MET A 469 34.25 12.59 8.28
CA MET A 469 33.86 12.14 9.61
C MET A 469 34.59 12.96 10.67
N TYR A 470 34.05 14.14 11.02
CA TYR A 470 34.65 15.06 11.97
C TYR A 470 33.67 15.45 13.06
N GLY A 471 34.11 15.50 14.32
CA GLY A 471 33.27 15.90 15.45
C GLY A 471 33.24 14.88 16.58
N LYS A 472 32.81 15.33 17.76
CA LYS A 472 32.82 14.56 19.01
C LYS A 472 31.75 13.46 19.07
N ASP A 473 30.65 13.64 18.35
CA ASP A 473 29.49 12.74 18.36
C ASP A 473 29.53 11.72 17.20
N VAL A 474 30.57 11.76 16.37
CA VAL A 474 30.74 10.85 15.24
C VAL A 474 31.04 9.44 15.75
N LYS A 475 30.10 8.52 15.50
CA LYS A 475 30.21 7.10 15.84
C LYS A 475 30.85 6.31 14.69
N SER A 476 30.05 5.54 13.94
CA SER A 476 30.56 4.60 12.96
C SER A 476 29.83 4.73 11.62
N LEU A 477 30.58 4.68 10.53
CA LEU A 477 30.08 4.51 9.17
C LEU A 477 30.30 3.04 8.76
N SER A 478 29.22 2.30 8.52
CA SER A 478 29.29 0.90 8.09
C SER A 478 28.73 0.71 6.69
N ILE A 479 29.42 -0.06 5.86
CA ILE A 479 29.00 -0.44 4.52
C ILE A 479 28.50 -1.86 4.56
N TRP A 480 27.25 -2.05 4.11
CA TRP A 480 26.61 -3.34 4.04
C TRP A 480 26.29 -3.66 2.58
N ILE A 481 26.73 -4.82 2.11
CA ILE A 481 26.39 -5.33 0.78
C ILE A 481 25.27 -6.34 0.90
N HIS A 482 24.32 -6.24 -0.01
CA HIS A 482 23.19 -7.15 -0.11
C HIS A 482 23.07 -7.62 -1.56
N VAL A 483 23.14 -8.93 -1.78
CA VAL A 483 23.03 -9.53 -3.11
C VAL A 483 21.65 -10.15 -3.27
N TYR A 484 20.97 -9.79 -4.35
CA TYR A 484 19.65 -10.28 -4.71
C TYR A 484 19.79 -11.26 -5.88
N SER A 485 19.14 -12.42 -5.81
CA SER A 485 18.98 -13.31 -6.98
C SER A 485 17.54 -13.27 -7.47
N LEU A 486 17.38 -12.98 -8.76
CA LEU A 486 16.09 -12.94 -9.43
C LEU A 486 15.53 -14.35 -9.73
N THR A 487 16.35 -15.40 -9.57
CA THR A 487 16.01 -16.79 -9.96
C THR A 487 15.95 -17.77 -8.78
N LYS A 488 16.48 -17.41 -7.61
CA LYS A 488 16.33 -18.17 -6.36
C LYS A 488 15.75 -17.25 -5.29
N LEU A 489 14.57 -17.58 -4.78
CA LEU A 489 13.80 -16.87 -3.72
C LEU A 489 14.53 -16.81 -2.36
N PHE A 490 15.76 -16.29 -2.34
CA PHE A 490 16.52 -15.99 -1.14
C PHE A 490 17.19 -14.63 -1.29
N TYR A 491 16.86 -13.72 -0.38
CA TYR A 491 17.66 -12.54 -0.09
C TYR A 491 18.93 -13.02 0.61
N GLY A 492 20.13 -12.76 0.06
CA GLY A 492 21.36 -13.06 0.79
C GLY A 492 21.37 -12.31 2.13
N GLU A 493 21.96 -12.86 3.20
CA GLU A 493 22.13 -12.07 4.43
C GLU A 493 22.96 -10.82 4.12
N ARG A 494 22.54 -9.65 4.63
CA ARG A 494 23.32 -8.41 4.49
C ARG A 494 24.68 -8.61 5.15
N LYS A 495 25.77 -8.47 4.37
CA LYS A 495 27.13 -8.63 4.87
C LYS A 495 27.76 -7.26 5.12
N ASN A 496 28.22 -7.02 6.35
CA ASN A 496 29.04 -5.86 6.67
C ASN A 496 30.43 -6.08 6.08
N VAL A 497 30.85 -5.21 5.17
CA VAL A 497 32.12 -5.32 4.46
C VAL A 497 33.15 -4.29 4.91
N LEU A 498 32.71 -3.21 5.56
CA LEU A 498 33.59 -2.19 6.10
C LEU A 498 32.89 -1.45 7.23
N THR A 499 33.62 -1.15 8.31
CA THR A 499 33.17 -0.22 9.34
C THR A 499 34.31 0.73 9.71
N ILE A 500 34.08 2.02 9.53
CA ILE A 500 34.99 3.10 9.89
C ILE A 500 34.43 3.75 11.15
N THR A 501 35.24 3.85 12.19
CA THR A 501 34.81 4.34 13.51
C THR A 501 35.56 5.59 13.95
N GLY A 502 34.85 6.45 14.68
CA GLY A 502 35.37 7.64 15.32
C GLY A 502 35.72 8.77 14.36
N ASN A 503 36.19 9.86 14.96
CA ASN A 503 36.60 11.07 14.28
C ASN A 503 37.87 10.84 13.42
N LYS A 504 37.84 11.24 12.15
CA LYS A 504 38.92 11.15 11.16
C LYS A 504 39.54 12.49 10.77
N GLY A 505 39.12 13.58 11.42
CA GLY A 505 39.60 14.92 11.17
C GLY A 505 38.81 15.67 10.08
N PRO A 506 39.13 16.95 9.85
CA PRO A 506 38.29 17.86 9.07
C PRO A 506 38.44 17.73 7.54
N LYS A 507 39.10 16.67 7.05
CA LYS A 507 39.41 16.48 5.62
C LYS A 507 38.49 15.43 5.00
N TRP A 508 38.20 15.58 3.72
CA TRP A 508 37.65 14.49 2.90
C TRP A 508 38.70 13.39 2.73
N LEU A 509 38.29 12.14 2.93
CA LEU A 509 39.13 10.96 2.79
C LEU A 509 38.54 10.05 1.72
N LEU A 510 39.38 9.53 0.83
CA LEU A 510 38.98 8.57 -0.18
C LEU A 510 39.12 7.16 0.39
N GLN A 511 38.05 6.37 0.29
CA GLN A 511 38.05 4.96 0.60
C GLN A 511 37.82 4.15 -0.67
N ALA A 512 38.55 3.04 -0.80
CA ALA A 512 38.32 2.02 -1.81
C ALA A 512 38.10 0.67 -1.12
N LEU A 513 37.15 -0.11 -1.63
CA LEU A 513 36.85 -1.45 -1.15
C LEU A 513 36.70 -2.40 -2.34
N THR A 514 37.37 -3.55 -2.28
CA THR A 514 37.13 -4.65 -3.22
C THR A 514 36.06 -5.58 -2.64
N ILE A 515 35.02 -5.83 -3.42
CA ILE A 515 33.86 -6.64 -3.09
C ILE A 515 34.00 -7.94 -3.90
N ASP A 516 34.23 -9.07 -3.22
CA ASP A 516 34.21 -10.40 -3.83
C ASP A 516 32.82 -11.01 -3.67
N ILE A 517 32.09 -11.13 -4.78
CA ILE A 517 30.70 -11.63 -4.80
C ILE A 517 30.60 -13.06 -4.28
N GLU A 518 31.57 -13.93 -4.54
CA GLU A 518 31.53 -15.32 -4.06
C GLU A 518 31.59 -15.40 -2.53
N THR A 519 32.39 -14.54 -1.89
CA THR A 519 32.49 -14.54 -0.42
C THR A 519 31.25 -13.96 0.26
N ILE A 520 30.46 -13.17 -0.47
CA ILE A 520 29.21 -12.57 -0.01
C ILE A 520 28.04 -13.54 -0.25
N TRP A 521 28.10 -14.29 -1.35
CA TRP A 521 27.17 -15.35 -1.73
C TRP A 521 27.57 -16.70 -1.09
N ALA A 522 27.42 -16.84 0.22
CA ALA A 522 27.53 -18.14 0.88
C ALA A 522 26.12 -18.71 1.13
N PRO A 523 25.63 -19.69 0.35
CA PRO A 523 24.39 -20.37 0.70
C PRO A 523 24.61 -21.11 2.02
N LYS A 524 23.86 -20.74 3.08
CA LYS A 524 23.76 -21.60 4.27
C LYS A 524 23.04 -22.86 3.84
N VAL A 525 23.80 -23.93 3.65
CA VAL A 525 23.27 -25.28 3.56
C VAL A 525 22.85 -25.66 4.97
N ASN A 526 21.55 -25.70 5.22
CA ASN A 526 20.93 -26.41 6.35
C ASN A 526 19.62 -27.01 5.86
#